data_AF-A0A6A6MPZ1-F1
#
_entry.id   AF-A0A6A6MPZ1-F1
#
_cell.length_a   1.000
_cell.length_b   1.000
_cell.length_c   1.000
_cell.angle_alpha   90.00
_cell.angle_beta   90.00
_cell.angle_gamma   90.00
#
_symmetry.space_group_name_H-M   'P 1'
#
loop_
_entity.id
_entity.type
_entity.pdbx_description
1 polymer ?
#
loop_
_entity_poly.entity_id
_entity_poly.type
_entity_poly.pdbx_seq_one_letter_code
_entity_poly.pdbx_strand_id
1 'polypeptide(L)'
;MVNRSSPLAAQITHALKQPTRMGITRLEARHYLSIYEEEASCNKVLLSFAKLDFNILQKQHQKELSDIAKWWKELDFANKLPFARDRVVECYFWILGVYFEPEYFLARRILTKMIAMTSVIDDIYDVFGTPQELELFSPETERFDPSHPLTLRPPKVGIPKWE
;
A
#
# COMPACT_ATOMS: atom_id res chain seq x y z
N MET A 1 -9.08 -36.72 -21.35
CA MET A 1 -9.03 -35.29 -21.69
C MET A 1 -9.49 -34.51 -20.48
N VAL A 2 -8.62 -33.69 -19.87
CA VAL A 2 -9.03 -32.83 -18.74
C VAL A 2 -9.97 -31.76 -19.28
N ASN A 3 -11.22 -31.75 -18.80
CA ASN A 3 -12.20 -30.73 -19.15
C ASN A 3 -11.67 -29.36 -18.67
N ARG A 4 -11.27 -28.49 -19.61
CA ARG A 4 -10.69 -27.16 -19.33
C ARG A 4 -11.68 -26.19 -18.66
N SER A 5 -12.96 -26.56 -18.57
CA SER A 5 -14.06 -25.79 -17.97
C SER A 5 -14.45 -26.28 -16.57
N SER A 6 -13.58 -27.03 -15.89
CA SER A 6 -13.83 -27.54 -14.54
C SER A 6 -13.22 -26.60 -13.48
N PRO A 7 -13.87 -26.41 -12.31
CA PRO A 7 -13.30 -25.68 -11.17
C PRO A 7 -11.90 -26.17 -10.78
N LEU A 8 -11.63 -27.47 -10.95
CA LEU A 8 -10.32 -28.07 -10.74
C LEU A 8 -9.24 -27.53 -11.71
N ALA A 9 -9.59 -27.34 -12.99
CA ALA A 9 -8.66 -26.79 -13.97
C ALA A 9 -8.33 -25.32 -13.68
N ALA A 10 -9.31 -24.55 -13.22
CA ALA A 10 -9.12 -23.17 -12.75
C ALA A 10 -8.20 -23.12 -11.53
N GLN A 11 -8.43 -23.98 -10.52
CA GLN A 11 -7.56 -24.07 -9.34
C GLN A 11 -6.11 -24.41 -9.70
N ILE A 12 -5.89 -25.42 -10.55
CA ILE A 12 -4.54 -25.81 -10.98
C ILE A 12 -3.86 -24.65 -11.71
N THR A 13 -4.58 -23.98 -12.63
CA THR A 13 -4.03 -22.85 -13.39
C THR A 13 -3.67 -21.67 -12.47
N HIS A 14 -4.52 -21.37 -11.49
CA HIS A 14 -4.25 -20.33 -10.50
C HIS A 14 -3.05 -20.68 -9.62
N ALA A 15 -3.03 -21.89 -9.05
CA ALA A 15 -1.95 -22.34 -8.17
C ALA A 15 -0.57 -22.36 -8.84
N LEU A 16 -0.51 -22.65 -10.16
CA LEU A 16 0.72 -22.58 -10.94
C LEU A 16 1.26 -21.14 -11.11
N LYS A 17 0.38 -20.14 -11.06
CA LYS A 17 0.76 -18.72 -11.13
C LYS A 17 1.04 -18.13 -9.75
N GLN A 18 0.19 -18.48 -8.78
CA GLN A 18 0.19 -17.92 -7.43
C GLN A 18 -0.07 -19.04 -6.41
N PRO A 19 0.98 -19.56 -5.75
CA PRO A 19 0.80 -20.50 -4.66
C PRO A 19 0.01 -19.87 -3.51
N THR A 20 -0.97 -20.59 -2.96
CA THR A 20 -1.87 -20.08 -1.90
C THR A 20 -1.11 -19.52 -0.70
N ARG A 21 -0.02 -20.18 -0.29
CA ARG A 21 0.81 -19.74 0.86
C ARG A 21 1.52 -18.41 0.62
N MET A 22 1.73 -18.02 -0.65
CA MET A 22 2.41 -16.79 -1.04
C MET A 22 1.42 -15.70 -1.48
N GLY A 23 0.13 -16.02 -1.57
CA GLY A 23 -0.92 -15.10 -2.00
C GLY A 23 -1.42 -14.21 -0.86
N ILE A 24 -1.88 -13.01 -1.20
CA ILE A 24 -2.55 -12.13 -0.24
C ILE A 24 -3.91 -12.74 0.09
N THR A 25 -4.17 -13.00 1.37
CA THR A 25 -5.36 -13.71 1.84
C THR A 25 -6.67 -13.18 1.24
N ARG A 26 -6.85 -11.86 1.17
CA ARG A 26 -8.07 -11.26 0.61
C ARG A 26 -8.19 -11.40 -0.91
N LEU A 27 -7.08 -11.40 -1.65
CA LEU A 27 -7.09 -11.65 -3.09
C LEU A 27 -7.41 -13.12 -3.37
N GLU A 28 -6.75 -14.04 -2.65
CA GLU A 28 -6.99 -15.47 -2.74
C GLU A 28 -8.44 -15.81 -2.37
N ALA A 29 -8.98 -15.22 -1.29
CA ALA A 29 -10.37 -15.40 -0.91
C ALA A 29 -11.35 -14.92 -2.00
N ARG A 30 -11.10 -13.74 -2.59
CA ARG A 30 -11.94 -13.22 -3.69
C ARG A 30 -11.93 -14.15 -4.90
N HIS A 31 -10.75 -14.67 -5.26
CA HIS A 31 -10.61 -15.60 -6.37
C HIS A 31 -11.32 -16.93 -6.07
N TYR A 32 -11.06 -17.50 -4.90
CA TYR A 32 -11.59 -18.79 -4.49
C TYR A 32 -13.11 -18.79 -4.31
N LEU A 33 -13.73 -17.67 -3.90
CA LEU A 33 -15.19 -17.54 -3.82
C LEU A 33 -15.89 -17.89 -5.15
N SER A 34 -15.30 -17.51 -6.28
CA SER A 34 -15.87 -17.78 -7.60
C SER A 34 -15.73 -19.26 -7.98
N ILE A 35 -14.58 -19.85 -7.66
CA ILE A 35 -14.32 -21.28 -7.90
C ILE A 35 -15.22 -22.15 -7.03
N TYR A 36 -15.30 -21.84 -5.73
CA TYR A 36 -16.06 -22.61 -4.76
C TYR A 36 -17.57 -22.62 -5.07
N GLU A 37 -18.08 -21.57 -5.69
CA GLU A 37 -19.48 -21.50 -6.13
C GLU A 37 -19.84 -22.54 -7.20
N GLU A 38 -18.87 -22.90 -8.06
CA GLU A 38 -19.03 -23.86 -9.16
C GLU A 38 -18.76 -25.31 -8.74
N GLU A 39 -18.22 -25.55 -7.54
CA GLU A 39 -17.95 -26.90 -7.04
C GLU A 39 -19.23 -27.66 -6.70
N ALA A 40 -19.29 -28.95 -7.07
CA ALA A 40 -20.42 -29.82 -6.72
C ALA A 40 -20.59 -30.01 -5.20
N SER A 41 -19.48 -29.97 -4.45
CA SER A 41 -19.44 -30.05 -2.98
C SER A 41 -19.68 -28.72 -2.26
N CYS A 42 -20.06 -27.66 -2.99
CA CYS A 42 -20.26 -26.33 -2.43
C CYS A 42 -21.34 -26.32 -1.34
N ASN A 43 -20.96 -25.94 -0.11
CA ASN A 43 -21.90 -25.66 0.96
C ASN A 43 -22.47 -24.25 0.77
N LYS A 44 -23.76 -24.16 0.44
CA LYS A 44 -24.43 -22.88 0.16
C LYS A 44 -24.52 -21.95 1.36
N VAL A 45 -24.55 -22.49 2.58
CA VAL A 45 -24.54 -21.69 3.83
C VAL A 45 -23.16 -21.04 4.00
N LEU A 46 -22.09 -21.81 3.83
CA LEU A 46 -20.72 -21.31 3.92
C LEU A 46 -20.43 -20.26 2.83
N LEU A 47 -20.84 -20.51 1.57
CA LEU A 47 -20.66 -19.57 0.47
C LEU A 47 -21.36 -18.24 0.74
N SER A 48 -22.61 -18.29 1.23
CA SER A 48 -23.39 -17.10 1.55
C SER A 48 -22.74 -16.31 2.70
N PHE A 49 -22.29 -17.00 3.75
CA PHE A 49 -21.56 -16.39 4.85
C PHE A 49 -20.29 -15.69 4.37
N ALA A 50 -19.45 -16.37 3.58
CA ALA A 50 -18.21 -15.81 3.08
C ALA A 50 -18.41 -14.60 2.14
N LYS A 51 -19.45 -14.62 1.29
CA LYS A 51 -19.83 -13.47 0.44
C LYS A 51 -20.27 -12.27 1.29
N LEU A 52 -21.07 -12.50 2.34
CA LEU A 52 -21.52 -11.44 3.25
C LEU A 52 -20.35 -10.85 4.04
N ASP A 53 -19.50 -11.68 4.64
CA ASP A 53 -18.29 -11.24 5.36
C ASP A 53 -17.38 -10.40 4.46
N PHE A 54 -17.13 -10.87 3.23
CA PHE A 54 -16.31 -10.17 2.26
C PHE A 54 -16.85 -8.76 1.98
N ASN A 55 -18.16 -8.63 1.77
CA ASN A 55 -18.81 -7.36 1.47
C ASN A 55 -18.83 -6.41 2.68
N ILE A 56 -19.06 -6.93 3.90
CA ILE A 56 -19.03 -6.13 5.13
C ILE A 56 -17.64 -5.51 5.32
N LEU A 57 -16.59 -6.32 5.20
CA LEU A 57 -15.22 -5.83 5.34
C LEU A 57 -14.84 -4.90 4.20
N GLN A 58 -15.25 -5.18 2.96
CA GLN A 58 -15.03 -4.27 1.84
C GLN A 58 -15.66 -2.89 2.10
N LYS A 59 -16.85 -2.82 2.71
CA LYS A 59 -17.49 -1.55 3.08
C LYS A 59 -16.70 -0.80 4.15
N GLN A 60 -16.16 -1.51 5.13
CA GLN A 60 -15.27 -0.92 6.12
C GLN A 60 -14.00 -0.37 5.44
N HIS A 61 -13.35 -1.16 4.58
CA HIS A 61 -12.12 -0.76 3.88
C HIS A 61 -12.34 0.45 2.96
N GLN A 62 -13.49 0.51 2.28
CA GLN A 62 -13.88 1.68 1.46
C GLN A 62 -14.03 2.95 2.30
N LYS A 63 -14.60 2.84 3.50
CA LYS A 63 -14.72 3.96 4.44
C LYS A 63 -13.34 4.43 4.91
N GLU A 64 -12.49 3.49 5.34
CA GLU A 64 -11.10 3.78 5.73
C GLU A 64 -10.34 4.49 4.60
N LEU A 65 -10.41 3.98 3.38
CA LEU A 65 -9.75 4.58 2.21
C LEU A 65 -10.31 5.97 1.88
N SER A 66 -11.62 6.18 1.98
CA SER A 66 -12.23 7.51 1.80
C SER A 66 -11.67 8.52 2.80
N ASP A 67 -11.54 8.16 4.07
CA ASP A 67 -11.00 9.04 5.10
C ASP A 67 -9.51 9.34 4.89
N ILE A 68 -8.74 8.34 4.44
CA ILE A 68 -7.33 8.49 4.07
C ILE A 68 -7.18 9.38 2.84
N ALA A 69 -8.00 9.19 1.81
CA ALA A 69 -7.97 10.00 0.59
C ALA A 69 -8.30 11.47 0.86
N LYS A 70 -9.26 11.74 1.77
CA LYS A 70 -9.54 13.12 2.23
C LYS A 70 -8.32 13.74 2.91
N TRP A 71 -7.73 13.02 3.87
CA TRP A 71 -6.49 13.47 4.54
C TRP A 71 -5.36 13.75 3.54
N TRP A 72 -5.16 12.86 2.56
CA TRP A 72 -4.14 13.03 1.53
C TRP A 72 -4.39 14.26 0.66
N LYS A 73 -5.65 14.47 0.27
CA LYS A 73 -6.06 15.65 -0.49
C LYS A 73 -5.86 16.95 0.29
N GLU A 74 -6.09 16.95 1.61
CA GLU A 74 -5.87 18.11 2.48
C GLU A 74 -4.39 18.51 2.59
N LEU A 75 -3.45 17.57 2.43
CA LEU A 75 -2.01 17.88 2.38
C LEU A 75 -1.62 18.66 1.12
N ASP A 76 -2.37 18.46 0.02
CA ASP A 76 -2.22 19.15 -1.26
C ASP A 76 -0.85 18.92 -1.92
N PHE A 77 -0.29 17.71 -1.80
CA PHE A 77 0.99 17.36 -2.40
C PHE A 77 0.97 17.33 -3.92
N ALA A 78 -0.19 17.08 -4.55
CA ALA A 78 -0.31 17.17 -6.00
C ALA A 78 0.10 18.56 -6.54
N ASN A 79 -0.16 19.63 -5.78
CA ASN A 79 0.24 20.99 -6.14
C ASN A 79 1.58 21.40 -5.51
N LYS A 80 1.83 21.03 -4.25
CA LYS A 80 3.03 21.45 -3.50
C LYS A 80 4.28 20.67 -3.87
N LEU A 81 4.13 19.42 -4.25
CA LEU A 81 5.21 18.47 -4.56
C LEU A 81 4.88 17.74 -5.89
N PRO A 82 4.84 18.46 -7.03
CA PRO A 82 4.39 17.88 -8.30
C PRO A 82 5.32 16.79 -8.86
N PHE A 83 6.54 16.65 -8.30
CA PHE A 83 7.46 15.58 -8.61
C PHE A 83 7.10 14.25 -7.93
N ALA A 84 6.36 14.29 -6.82
CA ALA A 84 6.03 13.10 -6.03
C ALA A 84 4.88 12.31 -6.68
N ARG A 85 4.99 10.98 -6.63
CA ARG A 85 4.00 10.05 -7.16
C ARG A 85 2.76 10.03 -6.25
N ASP A 86 1.57 10.12 -6.84
CA ASP A 86 0.32 9.89 -6.09
C ASP A 86 0.00 8.40 -6.04
N ARG A 87 0.24 7.77 -4.88
CA ARG A 87 0.11 6.31 -4.66
C ARG A 87 -0.73 5.95 -3.45
N VAL A 88 -1.55 6.87 -2.92
CA VAL A 88 -2.24 6.65 -1.65
C VAL A 88 -3.17 5.43 -1.66
N VAL A 89 -3.76 5.11 -2.83
CA VAL A 89 -4.63 3.94 -3.00
C VAL A 89 -3.82 2.64 -3.02
N GLU A 90 -2.70 2.63 -3.73
CA GLU A 90 -1.77 1.50 -3.79
C GLU A 90 -1.13 1.23 -2.42
N CYS A 91 -0.74 2.29 -1.72
CA CYS A 91 -0.27 2.25 -0.34
C CYS A 91 -1.30 1.57 0.57
N TYR A 92 -2.58 2.00 0.51
CA TYR A 92 -3.64 1.35 1.29
C TYR A 92 -3.81 -0.12 0.92
N PHE A 93 -3.75 -0.44 -0.37
CA PHE A 93 -3.84 -1.82 -0.86
C PHE A 93 -2.71 -2.72 -0.33
N TRP A 94 -1.47 -2.22 -0.28
CA TRP A 94 -0.35 -2.95 0.34
C TRP A 94 -0.60 -3.20 1.83
N ILE A 95 -1.06 -2.20 2.56
CA ILE A 95 -1.35 -2.33 4.00
C ILE A 95 -2.53 -3.28 4.26
N LEU A 96 -3.52 -3.32 3.37
CA LEU A 96 -4.59 -4.30 3.41
C LEU A 96 -4.09 -5.74 3.28
N GLY A 97 -2.97 -5.94 2.57
CA GLY A 97 -2.28 -7.22 2.48
C GLY A 97 -1.56 -7.64 3.77
N VAL A 98 -1.21 -6.69 4.64
CA VAL A 98 -0.58 -6.98 5.95
C VAL A 98 -1.61 -7.48 6.96
N TYR A 99 -2.76 -6.79 7.06
CA TYR A 99 -3.89 -7.22 7.90
C TYR A 99 -5.21 -6.64 7.37
N PHE A 100 -6.20 -7.50 7.19
CA PHE A 100 -7.51 -7.13 6.62
C PHE A 100 -8.64 -7.18 7.66
N GLU A 101 -8.38 -7.79 8.82
CA GLU A 101 -9.33 -8.07 9.88
C GLU A 101 -9.86 -6.75 10.49
N PRO A 102 -11.12 -6.71 10.94
CA PRO A 102 -11.78 -5.48 11.34
C PRO A 102 -11.08 -4.76 12.51
N GLU A 103 -10.51 -5.50 13.46
CA GLU A 103 -9.79 -5.01 14.64
C GLU A 103 -8.57 -4.15 14.30
N TYR A 104 -7.95 -4.35 13.13
CA TYR A 104 -6.75 -3.63 12.72
C TYR A 104 -7.04 -2.33 11.95
N PHE A 105 -8.27 -1.80 11.98
CA PHE A 105 -8.63 -0.56 11.27
C PHE A 105 -7.71 0.62 11.61
N LEU A 106 -7.38 0.79 12.90
CA LEU A 106 -6.51 1.87 13.35
C LEU A 106 -5.08 1.67 12.84
N ALA A 107 -4.59 0.43 12.90
CA ALA A 107 -3.27 0.07 12.41
C ALA A 107 -3.15 0.29 10.89
N ARG A 108 -4.17 -0.10 10.11
CA ARG A 108 -4.22 0.18 8.67
C ARG A 108 -4.19 1.67 8.37
N ARG A 109 -4.97 2.46 9.12
CA ARG A 109 -5.01 3.91 8.96
C ARG A 109 -3.64 4.54 9.24
N ILE A 110 -2.98 4.17 10.33
CA ILE A 110 -1.66 4.72 10.68
C ILE A 110 -0.61 4.29 9.66
N LEU A 111 -0.50 3.00 9.36
CA LEU A 111 0.51 2.50 8.42
C LEU A 111 0.33 3.05 7.01
N THR A 112 -0.91 3.23 6.54
CA THR A 112 -1.14 3.81 5.21
C THR A 112 -0.64 5.25 5.14
N LYS A 113 -0.85 6.04 6.21
CA LYS A 113 -0.31 7.40 6.27
C LYS A 113 1.22 7.37 6.31
N MET A 114 1.81 6.47 7.10
CA MET A 114 3.27 6.33 7.17
C MET A 114 3.87 5.96 5.82
N ILE A 115 3.37 4.90 5.16
CA ILE A 115 3.93 4.43 3.89
C ILE A 115 3.71 5.43 2.75
N ALA A 116 2.59 6.17 2.74
CA ALA A 116 2.36 7.26 1.80
C ALA A 116 3.37 8.41 2.00
N MET A 117 3.64 8.81 3.24
CA MET A 117 4.67 9.82 3.54
C MET A 117 6.08 9.31 3.20
N THR A 118 6.39 8.06 3.51
CA THR A 118 7.68 7.45 3.13
C THR A 118 7.86 7.41 1.61
N SER A 119 6.80 7.16 0.83
CA SER A 119 6.86 7.22 -0.63
C SER A 119 7.17 8.63 -1.16
N VAL A 120 6.72 9.69 -0.48
CA VAL A 120 7.09 11.06 -0.84
C VAL A 120 8.56 11.33 -0.50
N ILE A 121 9.03 10.84 0.64
CA ILE A 121 10.45 10.93 1.02
C ILE A 121 11.32 10.18 0.00
N ASP A 122 10.93 8.98 -0.41
CA ASP A 122 11.57 8.18 -1.46
C ASP A 122 11.73 9.00 -2.76
N ASP A 123 10.67 9.69 -3.22
CA ASP A 123 10.73 10.57 -4.40
C ASP A 123 11.65 11.78 -4.21
N ILE A 124 11.79 12.29 -2.99
CA ILE A 124 12.76 13.35 -2.68
C ILE A 124 14.20 12.84 -2.90
N TYR A 125 14.53 11.62 -2.48
CA TYR A 125 15.88 11.08 -2.64
C TYR A 125 16.17 10.59 -4.08
N ASP A 126 15.19 9.98 -4.74
CA ASP A 126 15.41 9.29 -6.03
C ASP A 126 15.27 10.20 -7.24
N VAL A 127 14.39 11.21 -7.18
CA VAL A 127 13.99 12.00 -8.37
C VAL A 127 14.33 13.48 -8.21
N PHE A 128 14.14 14.05 -7.03
CA PHE A 128 14.13 15.51 -6.87
C PHE A 128 15.41 16.10 -6.26
N GLY A 129 15.87 15.56 -5.13
CA GLY A 129 16.89 16.17 -4.30
C GLY A 129 18.29 16.06 -4.91
N THR A 130 19.02 17.18 -4.91
CA THR A 130 20.46 17.15 -5.20
C THR A 130 21.24 16.62 -3.99
N PRO A 131 22.44 16.04 -4.18
CA PRO A 131 23.25 15.53 -3.05
C PRO A 131 23.44 16.57 -1.94
N GLN A 132 23.62 17.85 -2.28
CA GLN A 132 23.80 18.93 -1.32
C GLN A 132 22.53 19.24 -0.51
N GLU A 133 21.35 19.16 -1.14
CA GLU A 133 20.07 19.33 -0.44
C GLU A 133 19.78 18.12 0.45
N LEU A 134 20.10 16.91 -0.02
CA LEU A 134 19.92 15.68 0.74
C LEU A 134 20.84 15.60 1.97
N GLU A 135 22.08 16.09 1.87
CA GLU A 135 22.99 16.25 3.02
C GLU A 135 22.42 17.15 4.13
N LEU A 136 21.56 18.12 3.78
CA LEU A 136 20.86 18.96 4.74
C LEU A 136 19.55 18.30 5.22
N PHE A 137 18.86 17.55 4.37
CA PHE A 137 17.57 16.96 4.67
C PHE A 137 17.64 15.72 5.58
N SER A 138 18.63 14.83 5.39
CA SER A 138 18.75 13.60 6.18
C SER A 138 18.91 13.88 7.69
N PRO A 139 19.83 14.77 8.13
CA PRO A 139 20.01 15.02 9.56
C PRO A 139 18.78 15.65 10.23
N GLU A 140 18.03 16.48 9.52
CA GLU A 140 16.78 17.06 10.05
C GLU A 140 15.70 15.98 10.23
N THR A 141 15.65 15.02 9.31
CA THR A 141 14.76 13.85 9.41
C THR A 141 15.13 12.97 10.61
N GLU A 142 16.43 12.75 10.86
CA GLU A 142 16.92 11.99 12.02
C GLU A 142 16.63 12.68 13.36
N ARG A 143 16.73 14.01 13.40
CA ARG A 143 16.46 14.80 14.62
C ARG A 143 15.00 14.76 15.02
N PHE A 144 14.10 14.75 14.04
CA PHE A 144 12.65 14.75 14.27
C PHE A 144 12.17 15.87 15.21
N ASP A 145 12.81 17.04 15.14
CA ASP A 145 12.51 18.20 15.99
C ASP A 145 11.97 19.37 15.15
N PRO A 146 10.66 19.66 15.20
CA PRO A 146 10.07 20.76 14.44
C PRO A 146 10.46 22.15 14.97
N SER A 147 11.06 22.23 16.17
CA SER A 147 11.53 23.49 16.76
C SER A 147 12.96 23.84 16.36
N HIS A 148 13.69 22.90 15.75
CA HIS A 148 15.03 23.15 15.27
C HIS A 148 14.98 24.16 14.12
N PRO A 149 15.69 25.31 14.24
CA PRO A 149 15.70 26.29 13.18
C PRO A 149 16.35 25.68 11.93
N LEU A 150 15.64 25.69 10.81
CA LEU A 150 16.17 25.29 9.51
C LEU A 150 17.29 26.26 9.13
N THR A 151 18.51 26.00 9.61
CA THR A 151 19.68 26.73 9.18
C THR A 151 20.04 26.22 7.80
N LEU A 152 19.50 26.87 6.76
CA LEU A 152 20.03 26.76 5.40
C LEU A 152 21.47 27.32 5.43
N ARG A 153 22.44 26.51 5.86
CA ARG A 153 23.84 26.83 5.63
C ARG A 153 24.06 26.66 4.13
N PRO A 154 24.61 27.67 3.43
CA PRO A 154 25.00 27.46 2.04
C PRO A 154 25.93 26.24 1.99
N PRO A 155 25.80 25.38 0.96
CA PRO A 155 26.65 24.21 0.84
C PRO A 155 28.10 24.67 0.96
N LYS A 156 28.89 23.99 1.79
CA LYS A 156 30.34 24.16 1.76
C LYS A 156 30.76 23.69 0.37
N VAL A 157 30.91 24.62 -0.56
CA VAL A 157 31.58 24.37 -1.83
C VAL A 157 33.02 24.03 -1.45
N GLY A 158 33.27 22.74 -1.23
CA GLY A 158 34.61 22.20 -1.20
C GLY A 158 35.16 22.38 -2.61
N ILE A 159 35.89 23.46 -2.82
CA ILE A 159 36.73 23.62 -4.00
C ILE A 159 37.64 22.38 -4.03
N PRO A 160 37.60 21.55 -5.10
CA PRO A 160 38.52 20.43 -5.20
C PRO A 160 39.94 20.97 -5.19
N LYS A 161 40.72 20.61 -4.18
CA LYS A 161 42.17 20.77 -4.24
C LYS A 161 42.69 19.71 -5.21
N TRP A 162 42.96 20.12 -6.44
CA TRP A 162 43.85 19.37 -7.31
C TRP A 162 45.28 19.68 -6.88
N GLU A 163 45.86 18.78 -6.10
CA GLU A 163 47.32 18.57 -6.03
C GLU A 163 47.64 17.25 -6.72
#